data_AF-A0A5N5N3E7-F1
#
_entry.id   AF-A0A5N5N3E7-F1
#
_cell.length_a   1.000
_cell.length_b   1.000
_cell.length_c   1.000
_cell.angle_alpha   90.00
_cell.angle_beta   90.00
_cell.angle_gamma   90.00
#
_symmetry.space_group_name_H-M   'P 1'
#
loop_
_entity.id
_entity.type
_entity.pdbx_description
1 polymer ?
#
loop_
_entity_poly.entity_id
_entity_poly.type
_entity_poly.pdbx_seq_one_letter_code
_entity_poly.pdbx_strand_id
1 'polypeptide(L)'
;MISVITSLTFLLYWTSVLAGENVVTQNPSVAWHLKGETAEMKCSHNKGVAYSQMYWYRQRQGESMEHIVYTRTSSEPEFGSVDKNKFSTVKEIAANGSLTVKDVDTEDSAVYFCAVREHSVTELLHC
;
A
#
# COMPACT_ATOMS: atom_id res chain seq x y z
N MET A 1 31.53 -23.03 -33.03
CA MET A 1 30.35 -23.66 -32.38
C MET A 1 30.24 -23.33 -30.90
N ILE A 2 31.30 -23.40 -30.09
CA ILE A 2 31.26 -23.12 -28.63
C ILE A 2 30.88 -21.66 -28.28
N SER A 3 31.38 -20.67 -29.04
CA SER A 3 31.07 -19.23 -28.84
C SER A 3 29.59 -18.87 -29.10
N VAL A 4 28.93 -19.61 -29.99
CA VAL A 4 27.50 -19.40 -30.29
C VAL A 4 26.64 -19.90 -29.12
N ILE A 5 27.03 -21.01 -28.49
CA ILE A 5 26.33 -21.59 -27.35
C ILE A 5 26.41 -20.65 -26.15
N THR A 6 27.59 -20.07 -25.87
CA THR A 6 27.78 -19.11 -24.76
C THR A 6 26.97 -17.82 -24.95
N SER A 7 26.90 -17.29 -26.18
CA SER A 7 26.05 -16.13 -26.49
C SER A 7 24.56 -16.45 -26.38
N LEU A 8 24.12 -17.63 -26.83
CA LEU A 8 22.73 -18.05 -26.74
C LEU A 8 22.29 -18.23 -25.28
N THR A 9 23.16 -18.82 -24.43
CA THR A 9 22.90 -18.93 -22.99
C THR A 9 22.88 -17.56 -22.29
N PHE A 10 23.75 -16.62 -22.70
CA PHE A 10 23.79 -15.28 -22.14
C PHE A 10 22.55 -14.46 -22.52
N LEU A 11 22.08 -14.60 -23.77
CA LEU A 11 20.82 -14.01 -24.24
C LEU A 11 19.61 -14.58 -23.48
N LEU A 12 19.56 -15.90 -23.27
CA LEU A 12 18.49 -16.52 -22.48
C LEU A 12 18.51 -16.05 -21.01
N TYR A 13 19.70 -15.90 -20.42
CA TYR A 13 19.87 -15.39 -19.06
C TYR A 13 19.45 -13.91 -18.92
N TRP A 14 19.66 -13.10 -19.97
CA TRP A 14 19.16 -11.71 -20.01
C TRP A 14 17.63 -11.65 -20.19
N THR A 15 17.03 -12.55 -20.98
CA THR A 15 15.57 -12.58 -21.16
C THR A 15 14.80 -13.01 -19.92
N SER A 16 15.42 -13.77 -19.00
CA SER A 16 14.78 -14.15 -17.73
C SER A 16 14.64 -13.01 -16.73
N VAL A 17 15.24 -11.83 -16.97
CA VAL A 17 15.17 -10.65 -16.09
C VAL A 17 14.09 -9.67 -16.56
N LEU A 18 12.91 -10.19 -16.95
CA LEU A 18 11.71 -9.39 -17.24
C LEU A 18 10.47 -9.92 -16.49
N ALA A 19 10.66 -10.58 -15.36
CA ALA A 19 9.56 -10.82 -14.43
C ALA A 19 9.20 -9.47 -13.77
N GLY A 20 8.03 -8.91 -14.11
CA GLY A 20 7.54 -7.67 -13.51
C GLY A 20 7.47 -7.80 -12.00
N GLU A 21 8.17 -6.92 -11.28
CA GLU A 21 8.20 -6.91 -9.83
C GLU A 21 6.81 -6.53 -9.29
N ASN A 22 6.28 -7.31 -8.35
CA ASN A 22 5.00 -7.07 -7.69
C ASN A 22 5.16 -6.03 -6.58
N VAL A 23 5.23 -4.75 -6.97
CA VAL A 23 5.61 -3.64 -6.10
C VAL A 23 4.40 -2.94 -5.51
N VAL A 24 4.54 -2.54 -4.24
CA VAL A 24 3.68 -1.55 -3.59
C VAL A 24 4.52 -0.29 -3.39
N THR A 25 4.01 0.85 -3.86
CA THR A 25 4.71 2.14 -3.82
C THR A 25 3.93 3.11 -2.97
N GLN A 26 4.62 3.83 -2.08
CA GLN A 26 4.05 4.90 -1.27
C GLN A 26 4.73 6.24 -1.57
N ASN A 27 3.94 7.32 -1.61
CA ASN A 27 4.44 8.67 -1.84
C ASN A 27 3.64 9.71 -1.02
N PRO A 28 4.29 10.69 -0.39
CA PRO A 28 5.74 10.85 -0.26
C PRO A 28 6.34 9.80 0.69
N SER A 29 7.63 9.51 0.53
CA SER A 29 8.37 8.63 1.47
C SER A 29 8.68 9.34 2.80
N VAL A 30 8.87 10.66 2.74
CA VAL A 30 9.07 11.54 3.89
C VAL A 30 8.36 12.87 3.62
N ALA A 31 7.63 13.37 4.60
CA ALA A 31 6.99 14.67 4.55
C ALA A 31 7.12 15.39 5.89
N TRP A 32 7.27 16.71 5.83
CA TRP A 32 7.29 17.59 6.98
C TRP A 32 6.11 18.55 6.86
N HIS A 33 5.32 18.64 7.90
CA HIS A 33 4.12 19.46 7.95
C HIS A 33 4.14 20.35 9.19
N LEU A 34 3.62 21.57 9.05
CA LEU A 34 3.37 22.44 10.19
C LEU A 34 2.10 22.02 10.91
N LYS A 35 2.01 22.36 12.19
CA LYS A 35 0.82 22.08 13.00
C LYS A 35 -0.42 22.72 12.37
N GLY A 36 -1.51 21.95 12.27
CA GLY A 36 -2.77 22.38 11.66
C GLY A 36 -2.83 22.19 10.13
N GLU A 37 -1.74 21.78 9.48
CA GLU A 37 -1.79 21.42 8.07
C GLU A 37 -2.48 20.06 7.86
N THR A 38 -2.81 19.77 6.60
CA THR A 38 -3.29 18.46 6.17
C THR A 38 -2.19 17.73 5.43
N ALA A 39 -1.88 16.52 5.88
CA ALA A 39 -0.92 15.63 5.22
C ALA A 39 -1.66 14.58 4.38
N GLU A 40 -1.21 14.33 3.15
CA GLU A 40 -1.73 13.26 2.30
C GLU A 40 -0.60 12.31 1.90
N MET A 41 -0.86 11.02 2.03
CA MET A 41 -0.01 9.95 1.52
C MET A 41 -0.80 9.07 0.56
N LYS A 42 -0.16 8.70 -0.54
CA LYS A 42 -0.72 7.88 -1.63
C LYS A 42 -0.04 6.54 -1.64
N CYS A 43 -0.80 5.49 -1.94
CA CYS A 43 -0.33 4.14 -2.12
C CYS A 43 -0.81 3.60 -3.48
N SER A 44 0.08 2.95 -4.22
CA SER A 44 -0.24 2.29 -5.48
C SER A 44 0.45 0.94 -5.60
N HIS A 45 -0.08 0.04 -6.44
CA HIS A 45 0.55 -1.26 -6.72
C HIS A 45 0.25 -1.73 -8.13
N ASN A 46 1.05 -2.70 -8.61
CA ASN A 46 0.89 -3.34 -9.92
C ASN A 46 0.50 -4.83 -9.84
N LYS A 47 0.05 -5.30 -8.66
CA LYS A 47 -0.33 -6.71 -8.38
C LYS A 47 -1.61 -7.24 -9.04
N GLY A 48 -2.32 -6.41 -9.82
CA GLY A 48 -3.58 -6.77 -10.49
C GLY A 48 -4.85 -6.44 -9.69
N VAL A 49 -6.01 -6.57 -10.36
CA VAL A 49 -7.32 -6.09 -9.86
C VAL A 49 -7.86 -6.86 -8.66
N ALA A 50 -7.40 -8.10 -8.46
CA ALA A 50 -7.82 -8.93 -7.33
C ALA A 50 -7.31 -8.35 -5.99
N TYR A 51 -6.17 -7.64 -6.00
CA TYR A 51 -5.65 -6.86 -4.89
C TYR A 51 -6.45 -5.57 -4.71
N SER A 52 -7.67 -5.70 -4.21
CA SER A 52 -8.63 -4.59 -4.06
C SER A 52 -8.77 -4.08 -2.63
N GLN A 53 -8.14 -4.75 -1.67
CA GLN A 53 -8.10 -4.36 -0.27
C GLN A 53 -6.83 -3.56 0.02
N MET A 54 -6.95 -2.49 0.79
CA MET A 54 -5.83 -1.65 1.23
C MET A 54 -5.95 -1.31 2.71
N TYR A 55 -4.84 -1.44 3.42
CA TYR A 55 -4.70 -1.21 4.84
C TYR A 55 -3.70 -0.08 5.07
N TRP A 56 -4.03 0.79 6.02
CA TRP A 56 -3.14 1.82 6.51
C TRP A 56 -2.78 1.58 7.97
N TYR A 57 -1.50 1.67 8.27
CA TYR A 57 -0.94 1.51 9.61
C TYR A 57 -0.09 2.71 9.99
N ARG A 58 -0.02 2.97 11.30
CA ARG A 58 0.89 3.94 11.90
C ARG A 58 1.81 3.23 12.88
N GLN A 59 3.08 3.62 12.91
CA GLN A 59 4.03 3.21 13.93
C GLN A 59 4.73 4.44 14.51
N ARG A 60 4.42 4.76 15.76
CA ARG A 60 5.15 5.78 16.52
C ARG A 60 6.46 5.20 17.05
N GLN A 61 7.41 6.08 17.36
CA GLN A 61 8.69 5.67 17.93
C GLN A 61 8.47 4.95 19.28
N GLY A 62 8.91 3.69 19.37
CA GLY A 62 8.77 2.89 20.57
C GLY A 62 7.41 2.22 20.78
N GLU A 63 6.45 2.42 19.87
CA GLU A 63 5.12 1.78 19.92
C GLU A 63 4.99 0.63 18.92
N SER A 64 4.02 -0.26 19.18
CA SER A 64 3.61 -1.27 18.21
C SER A 64 2.90 -0.64 17.02
N MET A 65 2.83 -1.38 15.92
CA MET A 65 2.06 -0.97 14.75
C MET A 65 0.56 -0.89 15.08
N GLU A 66 -0.06 0.25 14.79
CA GLU A 66 -1.47 0.56 15.01
C GLU A 66 -2.21 0.53 13.66
N HIS A 67 -3.35 -0.17 13.60
CA HIS A 67 -4.21 -0.16 12.43
C HIS A 67 -5.08 1.10 12.39
N ILE A 68 -4.96 1.89 11.32
CA ILE A 68 -5.74 3.13 11.13
C ILE A 68 -7.05 2.81 10.43
N VAL A 69 -6.98 2.23 9.23
CA VAL A 69 -8.16 2.02 8.38
C VAL A 69 -7.93 0.90 7.37
N TYR A 70 -8.97 0.10 7.19
CA TYR A 70 -9.13 -0.85 6.11
C TYR A 70 -10.08 -0.27 5.05
N THR A 71 -9.72 -0.42 3.79
CA THR A 71 -10.55 -0.02 2.65
C THR A 71 -10.64 -1.12 1.64
N ARG A 72 -11.79 -1.18 0.96
CA ARG A 72 -12.01 -2.00 -0.21
C ARG A 72 -12.57 -1.10 -1.31
N THR A 73 -12.18 -1.39 -2.55
CA THR A 73 -12.69 -0.66 -3.73
C THR A 73 -14.22 -0.52 -3.68
N SER A 74 -14.71 0.72 -3.78
CA SER A 74 -16.14 1.06 -3.81
C SER A 74 -16.94 0.57 -2.59
N SER A 75 -16.31 0.46 -1.41
CA SER A 75 -16.94 0.10 -0.14
C SER A 75 -16.64 1.16 0.92
N GLU A 76 -17.48 1.22 1.96
CA GLU A 76 -17.24 2.10 3.12
C GLU A 76 -15.94 1.71 3.85
N PRO A 77 -15.15 2.68 4.33
CA PRO A 77 -13.93 2.43 5.08
C PRO A 77 -14.20 1.93 6.50
N GLU A 78 -13.41 0.98 6.97
CA GLU A 78 -13.47 0.44 8.33
C GLU A 78 -12.27 0.95 9.14
N PHE A 79 -12.51 1.99 9.93
CA PHE A 79 -11.50 2.57 10.81
C PHE A 79 -11.25 1.68 12.05
N GLY A 80 -9.99 1.59 12.46
CA GLY A 80 -9.58 0.99 13.73
C GLY A 80 -9.93 1.87 14.94
N SER A 81 -9.18 1.70 16.02
CA SER A 81 -9.35 2.46 17.27
C SER A 81 -8.69 3.85 17.20
N VAL A 82 -8.97 4.59 16.12
CA VAL A 82 -8.45 5.94 15.84
C VAL A 82 -9.58 6.97 15.78
N ASP A 83 -9.24 8.26 15.89
CA ASP A 83 -10.20 9.34 15.66
C ASP A 83 -10.59 9.43 14.17
N LYS A 84 -11.83 9.05 13.86
CA LYS A 84 -12.36 9.06 12.48
C LYS A 84 -12.50 10.47 11.89
N ASN A 85 -12.45 11.53 12.69
CA ASN A 85 -12.43 12.90 12.19
C ASN A 85 -11.04 13.32 11.73
N LYS A 86 -10.00 12.75 12.35
CA LYS A 86 -8.58 13.02 12.05
C LYS A 86 -8.13 12.39 10.73
N PHE A 87 -8.69 11.24 10.38
CA PHE A 87 -8.29 10.47 9.21
C PHE A 87 -9.38 10.42 8.15
N SER A 88 -9.01 10.58 6.87
CA SER A 88 -9.87 10.26 5.73
C SER A 88 -9.12 9.46 4.68
N THR A 89 -9.84 8.74 3.83
CA THR A 89 -9.23 7.85 2.84
C THR A 89 -10.03 7.84 1.53
N VAL A 90 -9.33 7.60 0.43
CA VAL A 90 -9.90 7.45 -0.91
C VAL A 90 -9.47 6.11 -1.49
N LYS A 91 -10.43 5.32 -1.98
CA LYS A 91 -10.21 3.99 -2.58
C LYS A 91 -11.17 3.72 -3.74
N GLU A 92 -10.98 4.45 -4.84
CA GLU A 92 -11.89 4.37 -6.01
C GLU A 92 -11.60 3.17 -6.93
N ILE A 93 -10.33 2.81 -7.10
CA ILE A 93 -9.92 1.69 -7.96
C ILE A 93 -9.04 0.71 -7.19
N ALA A 94 -8.94 -0.54 -7.65
CA ALA A 94 -8.12 -1.56 -7.01
C ALA A 94 -6.67 -1.09 -6.79
N ALA A 95 -6.04 -0.56 -7.83
CA ALA A 95 -4.59 -0.33 -7.92
C ALA A 95 -4.04 0.80 -7.02
N ASN A 96 -4.87 1.67 -6.46
CA ASN A 96 -4.38 2.79 -5.65
C ASN A 96 -5.38 3.23 -4.56
N GLY A 97 -4.88 4.06 -3.65
CA GLY A 97 -5.66 4.76 -2.65
C GLY A 97 -4.82 5.82 -1.93
N SER A 98 -5.45 6.61 -1.07
CA SER A 98 -4.77 7.59 -0.23
C SER A 98 -5.27 7.59 1.21
N LEU A 99 -4.41 8.03 2.12
CA LEU A 99 -4.74 8.38 3.50
C LEU A 99 -4.41 9.86 3.70
N THR A 100 -5.35 10.56 4.31
CA THR A 100 -5.22 11.97 4.68
C THR A 100 -5.28 12.08 6.19
N VAL A 101 -4.33 12.78 6.79
CA VAL A 101 -4.31 13.18 8.19
C VAL A 101 -4.60 14.67 8.26
N LYS A 102 -5.71 15.03 8.89
CA LYS A 102 -6.17 16.43 9.04
C LYS A 102 -5.60 17.04 10.32
N ASP A 103 -5.49 18.36 10.35
CA ASP A 103 -5.09 19.14 11.52
C ASP A 103 -3.86 18.56 12.24
N VAL A 104 -2.80 18.26 11.47
CA VAL A 104 -1.61 17.53 11.93
C VAL A 104 -1.02 18.16 13.20
N ASP A 105 -0.57 17.33 14.13
CA ASP A 105 0.13 17.75 15.33
C ASP A 105 1.34 16.84 15.65
N THR A 106 1.96 17.04 16.80
CA THR A 106 3.17 16.29 17.20
C THR A 106 2.92 14.81 17.47
N GLU A 107 1.69 14.42 17.82
CA GLU A 107 1.31 13.02 18.09
C GLU A 107 1.11 12.21 16.80
N ASP A 108 0.98 12.90 15.65
CA ASP A 108 0.90 12.28 14.33
C ASP A 108 2.27 11.96 13.73
N SER A 109 3.36 12.41 14.35
CA SER A 109 4.73 12.11 13.91
C SER A 109 5.03 10.63 14.07
N ALA A 110 5.08 9.92 12.95
CA ALA A 110 5.19 8.47 12.91
C ALA A 110 5.61 7.99 11.52
N VAL A 111 5.96 6.71 11.41
CA VAL A 111 6.08 6.03 10.11
C VAL A 111 4.71 5.46 9.74
N TYR A 112 4.28 5.70 8.51
CA TYR A 112 3.00 5.22 8.01
C TYR A 112 3.20 4.18 6.91
N PHE A 113 2.49 3.06 7.01
CA PHE A 113 2.62 1.93 6.10
C PHE A 113 1.31 1.67 5.37
N CYS A 114 1.41 1.40 4.07
CA CYS A 114 0.35 0.85 3.26
C CYS A 114 0.61 -0.63 3.00
N ALA A 115 -0.42 -1.44 3.12
CA ALA A 115 -0.40 -2.83 2.64
C ALA A 115 -1.62 -3.10 1.77
N VAL A 116 -1.47 -4.01 0.80
CA VAL A 116 -2.56 -4.43 -0.09
C VAL A 116 -2.75 -5.93 -0.05
N ARG A 117 -4.00 -6.37 -0.15
CA ARG A 117 -4.37 -7.78 -0.11
C ARG A 117 -5.33 -8.14 -1.23
N GLU A 118 -5.19 -9.36 -1.73
CA GLU A 118 -6.16 -9.98 -2.62
C GLU A 118 -7.49 -10.21 -1.91
N HIS A 119 -8.58 -9.78 -2.54
CA HIS A 119 -9.92 -10.12 -2.06
C HIS A 119 -10.22 -11.58 -2.42
N SER A 120 -10.07 -12.48 -1.46
CA SER A 120 -10.56 -13.85 -1.57
C SER A 120 -12.09 -13.82 -1.53
N VAL A 121 -12.77 -14.13 -2.64
CA VAL A 121 -14.15 -14.61 -2.55
C VAL A 121 -14.03 -15.99 -1.93
N THR A 122 -14.34 -16.12 -0.65
CA THR A 122 -14.52 -17.44 -0.06
C THR A 122 -15.68 -18.08 -0.81
N GLU A 123 -15.43 -19.00 -1.74
CA GLU A 123 -16.46 -19.96 -2.10
C GLU A 123 -16.89 -20.59 -0.77
N LEU A 124 -18.18 -20.46 -0.45
CA LEU A 124 -18.82 -21.14 0.66
C LEU A 124 -18.64 -22.64 0.50
N LEU A 125 -17.49 -23.18 0.93
CA LEU A 125 -17.43 -24.54 1.45
C LEU A 125 -18.25 -24.50 2.73
N HIS A 126 -19.54 -24.77 2.53
CA HIS A 126 -20.46 -25.23 3.54
C HIS A 126 -19.73 -26.26 4.39
N CYS A 127 -19.47 -25.92 5.66
CA CYS A 127 -19.29 -26.91 6.69
C CYS A 127 -20.67 -27.42 7.11
#